data_AF-A0A522UMU8-F1
#
_entry.id   AF-A0A522UMU8-F1
#
_cell.length_a   1.000
_cell.length_b   1.000
_cell.length_c   1.000
_cell.angle_alpha   90.00
_cell.angle_beta   90.00
_cell.angle_gamma   90.00
#
_symmetry.space_group_name_H-M   'P 1'
#
loop_
_entity.id
_entity.type
_entity.pdbx_description
1 polymer ?
#
loop_
_entity_poly.entity_id
_entity_poly.type
_entity_poly.pdbx_seq_one_letter_code
_entity_poly.pdbx_strand_id
1 'polypeptide(L)'
;MQLLIAPIVQDVFYSKNIEYDIIMHATGKRPAGDSMLLDGGNMKKILFCTIILIIHSICYARDPVTGNGTLIAIELKANDKLTAVGSLEYTGETLEIVSFSKGVAGIGIVPVPQIYNIVDKTIRSQGIHHIKGQNQNGVIASGTIDFRNQIKPKITLITDGGTVITNISMEGLKWKKKYIPDIILGQE
;
A
#
# COMPACT_ATOMS: atom_id res chain seq x y z
N MET A 1 -14.95 33.95 -18.56
CA MET A 1 -14.72 33.48 -17.18
C MET A 1 -15.28 32.08 -17.09
N GLN A 2 -14.44 31.07 -17.36
CA GLN A 2 -14.81 29.65 -17.35
C GLN A 2 -13.54 28.83 -17.18
N LEU A 3 -13.72 27.68 -16.52
CA LEU A 3 -12.75 26.76 -15.96
C LEU A 3 -11.64 26.32 -16.92
N LEU A 4 -10.41 26.19 -16.40
CA LEU A 4 -9.39 25.32 -16.99
C LEU A 4 -9.27 24.05 -16.14
N ILE A 5 -9.79 22.96 -16.70
CA ILE A 5 -9.55 21.59 -16.25
C ILE A 5 -8.24 21.16 -16.92
N ALA A 6 -7.22 20.81 -16.15
CA ALA A 6 -6.01 20.18 -16.67
C ALA A 6 -6.22 18.65 -16.76
N PRO A 7 -5.99 18.01 -17.92
CA PRO A 7 -5.98 16.55 -18.01
C PRO A 7 -4.60 16.00 -17.65
N ILE A 8 -4.55 15.18 -16.60
CA ILE A 8 -3.45 14.25 -16.31
C ILE A 8 -3.61 13.06 -17.26
N VAL A 9 -3.02 13.13 -18.45
CA VAL A 9 -2.75 11.95 -19.30
C VAL A 9 -1.49 12.26 -20.12
N GLN A 10 -0.30 12.06 -19.56
CA GLN A 10 0.92 12.16 -20.37
C GLN A 10 2.09 11.23 -20.02
N ASP A 11 1.92 10.24 -19.13
CA ASP A 11 3.02 9.31 -18.78
C ASP A 11 2.86 7.86 -19.28
N VAL A 12 1.93 7.60 -20.20
CA VAL A 12 1.80 6.26 -20.83
C VAL A 12 2.53 6.15 -22.18
N PHE A 13 3.15 7.22 -22.68
CA PHE A 13 3.74 7.24 -24.03
C PHE A 13 5.27 7.26 -24.12
N TYR A 14 6.00 7.14 -23.01
CA TYR A 14 7.48 7.04 -23.06
C TYR A 14 8.05 5.62 -22.92
N SER A 15 7.21 4.59 -22.76
CA SER A 15 7.69 3.21 -22.59
C SER A 15 7.96 2.46 -23.91
N LYS A 16 7.33 2.85 -25.04
CA LYS A 16 7.49 2.09 -26.30
C LYS A 16 8.75 2.42 -27.10
N ASN A 17 9.38 3.58 -26.89
CA ASN A 17 10.56 3.96 -27.67
C ASN A 17 11.90 3.50 -27.05
N ILE A 18 11.92 3.14 -25.76
CA ILE A 18 13.13 2.64 -25.10
C ILE A 18 13.37 1.16 -25.46
N GLU A 19 12.32 0.38 -25.71
CA GLU A 19 12.43 -1.01 -26.16
C GLU A 19 13.10 -1.16 -27.53
N TYR A 20 12.92 -0.20 -28.44
CA TYR A 20 13.50 -0.29 -29.78
C TYR A 20 14.96 0.12 -29.84
N ASP A 21 15.41 1.09 -29.04
CA ASP A 21 16.79 1.59 -29.09
C ASP A 21 17.79 0.67 -28.38
N ILE A 22 17.39 -0.02 -27.31
CA ILE A 22 18.26 -0.97 -26.61
C ILE A 22 18.55 -2.21 -27.47
N ILE A 23 17.61 -2.60 -28.34
CA ILE A 23 17.79 -3.71 -29.27
C ILE A 23 18.67 -3.31 -30.47
N MET A 24 18.56 -2.06 -30.96
CA MET A 24 19.32 -1.59 -32.12
C MET A 24 20.80 -1.29 -31.83
N HIS A 25 21.16 -0.95 -30.60
CA HIS A 25 22.55 -0.59 -30.28
C HIS A 25 23.47 -1.80 -30.00
N ALA A 26 22.92 -3.00 -29.80
CA ALA A 26 23.68 -4.21 -29.45
C ALA A 26 24.04 -5.12 -30.65
N THR A 27 23.38 -4.97 -31.80
CA THR A 27 23.63 -5.79 -33.00
C THR A 27 23.54 -4.93 -34.25
N GLY A 28 24.68 -4.47 -34.76
CA GLY A 28 24.77 -3.61 -35.95
C GLY A 28 24.34 -4.25 -37.29
N LYS A 29 23.36 -5.16 -37.31
CA LYS A 29 22.71 -5.70 -38.51
C LYS A 29 21.27 -6.12 -38.18
N ARG A 30 20.32 -5.75 -39.04
CA ARG A 30 18.96 -6.32 -39.05
C ARG A 30 19.04 -7.82 -39.34
N PRO A 31 18.47 -8.72 -38.53
CA PRO A 31 18.28 -10.08 -38.96
C PRO A 31 17.01 -10.16 -39.81
N ALA A 32 17.21 -10.53 -41.08
CA ALA A 32 16.18 -11.19 -41.86
C ALA A 32 15.74 -12.46 -41.12
N GLY A 33 14.47 -12.84 -41.29
CA GLY A 33 13.81 -13.86 -40.51
C GLY A 33 14.66 -15.12 -40.32
N ASP A 34 14.91 -15.46 -39.07
CA ASP A 34 15.24 -16.80 -38.64
C ASP A 34 14.74 -16.99 -37.20
N SER A 35 14.11 -18.13 -36.99
CA SER A 35 13.52 -18.61 -35.74
C SER A 35 14.40 -18.31 -34.52
N MET A 36 13.85 -17.61 -33.52
CA MET A 36 14.42 -17.51 -32.18
C MET A 36 14.37 -18.88 -31.50
N LEU A 37 15.34 -19.74 -31.83
CA LEU A 37 15.65 -20.94 -31.07
C LEU A 37 16.54 -20.54 -29.89
N LEU A 38 16.02 -20.78 -28.69
CA LEU A 38 16.63 -20.51 -27.39
C LEU A 38 17.96 -21.27 -27.22
N ASP A 39 19.07 -20.66 -27.61
CA ASP A 39 20.40 -21.15 -27.28
C ASP A 39 20.75 -20.87 -25.80
N GLY A 40 21.41 -21.82 -25.15
CA GLY A 40 21.60 -21.87 -23.68
C GLY A 40 22.40 -20.70 -23.09
N GLY A 41 23.19 -20.00 -23.90
CA GLY A 41 23.89 -18.77 -23.51
C GLY A 41 22.96 -17.57 -23.35
N ASN A 42 21.91 -17.48 -24.18
CA ASN A 42 20.93 -16.38 -24.13
C ASN A 42 19.91 -16.58 -23.01
N MET A 43 19.58 -17.83 -22.66
CA MET A 43 18.72 -18.12 -21.50
C MET A 43 19.33 -17.64 -20.18
N LYS A 44 20.65 -17.74 -20.00
CA LYS A 44 21.32 -17.25 -18.77
C LYS A 44 21.24 -15.73 -18.62
N LYS A 45 21.35 -14.98 -19.74
CA LYS A 45 21.24 -13.52 -19.75
C LYS A 45 19.81 -13.06 -19.51
N ILE A 46 18.83 -13.71 -20.15
CA ILE A 46 17.40 -13.43 -19.91
C ILE A 46 17.05 -13.73 -18.45
N LEU A 47 17.48 -14.87 -17.91
CA LEU A 47 17.24 -15.21 -16.50
C LEU A 47 17.85 -14.19 -15.53
N PHE A 48 19.06 -13.69 -15.81
CA PHE A 48 19.70 -12.65 -15.01
C PHE A 48 18.95 -11.31 -15.08
N CYS A 49 18.48 -10.92 -16.27
CA CYS A 49 17.62 -9.74 -16.42
C CYS A 49 16.28 -9.91 -15.69
N THR A 50 15.66 -11.09 -15.74
CA THR A 50 14.43 -11.37 -14.99
C THR A 50 14.66 -11.31 -13.48
N ILE A 51 15.80 -11.80 -12.98
CA ILE A 51 16.16 -11.68 -11.56
C ILE A 51 16.35 -10.21 -11.15
N ILE A 52 17.05 -9.41 -11.96
CA ILE A 52 17.22 -7.97 -11.70
C ILE A 52 15.89 -7.23 -11.73
N LEU A 53 14.99 -7.57 -12.66
CA LEU A 53 13.65 -6.98 -12.76
C LEU A 53 12.74 -7.41 -11.61
N ILE A 54 12.84 -8.66 -11.13
CA ILE A 54 12.17 -9.12 -9.92
C ILE A 54 12.71 -8.36 -8.71
N ILE A 55 14.03 -8.20 -8.58
CA ILE A 55 14.65 -7.39 -7.50
C ILE A 55 14.20 -5.93 -7.57
N HIS A 56 14.16 -5.31 -8.76
CA HIS A 56 13.66 -3.94 -8.93
C HIS A 56 12.17 -3.81 -8.62
N SER A 57 11.36 -4.83 -8.93
CA SER A 57 9.94 -4.87 -8.54
C SER A 57 9.76 -5.00 -7.03
N ILE A 58 10.67 -5.73 -6.35
CA ILE A 58 10.73 -5.79 -4.88
C ILE A 58 11.23 -4.45 -4.31
N CYS A 59 11.97 -3.63 -5.07
CA CYS A 59 12.43 -2.30 -4.68
C CYS A 59 11.38 -1.18 -4.80
N TYR A 60 10.15 -1.46 -5.28
CA TYR A 60 8.97 -0.67 -4.89
C TYR A 60 8.54 -0.96 -3.44
N ALA A 61 9.40 -1.59 -2.63
CA ALA A 61 9.32 -1.60 -1.19
C ALA A 61 9.49 -0.18 -0.63
N ARG A 62 8.36 0.35 -0.13
CA ARG A 62 8.25 1.22 1.04
C ARG A 62 9.37 2.23 1.22
N ASP A 63 9.10 3.49 0.91
CA ASP A 63 9.99 4.57 1.27
C ASP A 63 10.09 4.66 2.82
N PRO A 64 11.27 4.38 3.41
CA PRO A 64 11.46 4.35 4.86
C PRO A 64 11.41 5.74 5.51
N VAL A 65 11.49 6.80 4.71
CA VAL A 65 11.42 8.20 5.16
C VAL A 65 9.98 8.70 5.10
N THR A 66 9.22 8.35 4.06
CA THR A 66 7.84 8.83 3.91
C THR A 66 6.79 7.86 4.45
N GLY A 67 7.09 6.56 4.53
CA GLY A 67 6.15 5.51 4.94
C GLY A 67 5.16 5.10 3.84
N ASN A 68 5.28 5.66 2.63
CA ASN A 68 4.31 5.47 1.54
C ASN A 68 4.21 4.01 1.08
N GLY A 69 2.98 3.55 0.80
CA GLY A 69 2.69 2.17 0.38
C GLY A 69 2.82 1.14 1.51
N THR A 70 2.81 1.59 2.76
CA THR A 70 2.90 0.69 3.92
C THR A 70 1.52 0.14 4.28
N LEU A 71 1.30 -1.14 4.00
CA LEU A 71 0.13 -1.89 4.48
C LEU A 71 0.36 -2.47 5.89
N ILE A 72 -0.48 -2.08 6.85
CA ILE A 72 -0.39 -2.42 8.27
C ILE A 72 -1.66 -3.15 8.69
N ALA A 73 -1.52 -4.30 9.37
CA ALA A 73 -2.67 -4.95 9.98
C ALA A 73 -3.08 -4.20 11.26
N ILE A 74 -4.36 -3.85 11.34
CA ILE A 74 -4.91 -3.01 12.41
C ILE A 74 -6.06 -3.70 13.13
N GLU A 75 -6.33 -3.23 14.34
CA GLU A 75 -7.58 -3.47 15.05
C GLU A 75 -8.23 -2.15 15.45
N LEU A 76 -9.56 -2.17 15.50
CA LEU A 76 -10.37 -1.05 15.96
C LEU A 76 -11.01 -1.44 17.29
N LYS A 77 -10.90 -0.53 18.27
CA LYS A 77 -11.48 -0.68 19.60
C LYS A 77 -12.38 0.48 19.92
N ALA A 78 -13.57 0.19 20.40
CA ALA A 78 -14.46 1.18 21.01
C ALA A 78 -14.71 0.77 22.46
N ASN A 79 -14.49 1.68 23.41
CA ASN A 79 -14.56 1.39 24.85
C ASN A 79 -13.74 0.15 25.24
N ASP A 80 -12.47 0.10 24.80
CA ASP A 80 -11.51 -1.01 24.98
C ASP A 80 -11.92 -2.38 24.45
N LYS A 81 -13.07 -2.48 23.78
CA LYS A 81 -13.55 -3.73 23.18
C LYS A 81 -13.21 -3.79 21.71
N LEU A 82 -12.66 -4.93 21.26
CA LEU A 82 -12.43 -5.19 19.84
C LEU A 82 -13.75 -5.16 19.06
N THR A 83 -13.86 -4.24 18.11
CA THR A 83 -15.05 -4.08 17.25
C THR A 83 -14.80 -4.54 15.82
N ALA A 84 -13.59 -4.34 15.31
CA ALA A 84 -13.19 -4.74 13.97
C ALA A 84 -11.68 -5.03 13.88
N VAL A 85 -11.28 -5.77 12.86
CA VAL A 85 -9.88 -5.87 12.42
C VAL A 85 -9.79 -5.44 10.97
N GLY A 86 -8.64 -5.01 10.49
CA GLY A 86 -8.54 -4.49 9.14
C GLY A 86 -7.13 -4.31 8.64
N SER A 87 -7.04 -3.71 7.46
CA SER A 87 -5.80 -3.20 6.89
C SER A 87 -5.84 -1.68 6.84
N LEU A 88 -4.68 -1.07 7.06
CA LEU A 88 -4.45 0.35 6.84
C LEU A 88 -3.29 0.50 5.86
N GLU A 89 -3.53 1.25 4.79
CA GLU A 89 -2.49 1.71 3.88
C GLU A 89 -2.25 3.21 4.09
N TYR A 90 -0.98 3.58 4.23
CA TYR A 90 -0.56 4.97 4.32
C TYR A 90 0.11 5.37 3.00
N THR A 91 -0.43 6.38 2.32
CA THR A 91 0.05 6.84 1.01
C THR A 91 0.88 8.14 1.08
N GLY A 92 0.92 8.77 2.25
CA GLY A 92 1.53 10.08 2.45
C GLY A 92 0.53 11.23 2.41
N GLU A 93 -0.58 11.06 1.68
CA GLU A 93 -1.69 12.03 1.53
C GLU A 93 -2.99 11.50 2.12
N THR A 94 -3.16 10.18 2.17
CA THR A 94 -4.36 9.50 2.66
C THR A 94 -4.00 8.38 3.63
N LEU A 95 -4.97 8.05 4.48
CA LEU A 95 -5.06 6.76 5.15
C LEU A 95 -6.22 5.98 4.53
N GLU A 96 -5.92 4.84 3.95
CA GLU A 96 -6.93 3.97 3.36
C GLU A 96 -7.14 2.77 4.27
N ILE A 97 -8.33 2.69 4.85
CA ILE A 97 -8.67 1.70 5.87
C ILE A 97 -9.76 0.81 5.33
N VAL A 98 -9.54 -0.50 5.35
CA VAL A 98 -10.60 -1.50 5.14
C VAL A 98 -10.73 -2.30 6.42
N SER A 99 -11.87 -2.15 7.10
CA SER A 99 -12.15 -2.86 8.36
C SER A 99 -13.22 -3.93 8.15
N PHE A 100 -13.10 -5.04 8.88
CA PHE A 100 -14.03 -6.16 8.88
C PHE A 100 -14.66 -6.25 10.25
N SER A 101 -15.98 -6.12 10.30
CA SER A 101 -16.76 -6.18 11.54
C SER A 101 -17.87 -7.22 11.41
N LYS A 102 -18.41 -7.66 12.55
CA LYS A 102 -19.62 -8.49 12.54
C LYS A 102 -20.81 -7.60 12.20
N GLY A 103 -21.53 -7.95 11.14
CA GLY A 103 -22.81 -7.34 10.80
C GLY A 103 -23.86 -7.57 11.88
N VAL A 104 -24.85 -6.67 11.93
CA VAL A 104 -26.02 -6.81 12.80
C VAL A 104 -26.96 -7.86 12.20
N ALA A 105 -27.75 -8.54 13.04
CA ALA A 105 -28.84 -9.43 12.60
C ALA A 105 -28.44 -10.57 11.64
N GLY A 106 -27.26 -11.18 11.83
CA GLY A 106 -26.87 -12.38 11.08
C GLY A 106 -26.27 -12.12 9.70
N ILE A 107 -25.99 -10.85 9.35
CA ILE A 107 -25.42 -10.43 8.05
C ILE A 107 -23.97 -10.93 7.84
N GLY A 108 -23.38 -11.64 8.80
CA GLY A 108 -22.04 -12.22 8.68
C GLY A 108 -20.94 -11.18 8.90
N ILE A 109 -19.86 -11.25 8.12
CA ILE A 109 -18.75 -10.29 8.19
C ILE A 109 -18.96 -9.20 7.14
N VAL A 110 -18.91 -7.95 7.57
CA VAL A 110 -19.13 -6.78 6.72
C VAL A 110 -17.80 -6.02 6.56
N PRO A 111 -17.29 -5.87 5.33
CA PRO A 111 -16.18 -4.96 5.04
C PRO A 111 -16.67 -3.51 5.03
N VAL A 112 -15.89 -2.61 5.63
CA VAL A 112 -16.20 -1.18 5.74
C VAL A 112 -14.96 -0.38 5.32
N PRO A 113 -14.93 0.15 4.08
CA PRO A 113 -13.85 0.99 3.60
C PRO A 113 -14.01 2.44 4.10
N GLN A 114 -12.90 3.07 4.47
CA GLN A 114 -12.81 4.47 4.87
C GLN A 114 -11.53 5.07 4.31
N ILE A 115 -11.63 6.27 3.75
CA ILE A 115 -10.46 7.03 3.29
C ILE A 115 -10.40 8.29 4.12
N TYR A 116 -9.31 8.48 4.85
CA TYR A 116 -9.03 9.72 5.57
C TYR A 116 -8.04 10.54 4.76
N ASN A 117 -8.46 11.69 4.26
CA ASN A 117 -7.55 12.67 3.67
C ASN A 117 -6.75 13.31 4.81
N ILE A 118 -5.42 13.29 4.72
CA ILE A 118 -4.54 13.89 5.71
C ILE A 118 -4.62 15.41 5.57
N VAL A 119 -5.19 16.05 6.59
CA VAL A 119 -5.38 17.51 6.64
C VAL A 119 -4.27 18.22 7.43
N ASP A 120 -3.56 17.49 8.28
CA ASP A 120 -2.38 17.97 8.99
C ASP A 120 -1.37 16.84 9.17
N LYS A 121 -0.09 17.14 8.95
CA LYS A 121 1.03 16.21 9.04
C LYS A 121 2.24 16.95 9.60
N THR A 122 2.70 16.50 10.76
CA THR A 122 3.95 16.95 11.37
C THR A 122 4.91 15.78 11.50
N ILE A 123 6.11 15.92 10.92
CA ILE A 123 7.19 14.95 11.07
C ILE A 123 8.04 15.38 12.27
N ARG A 124 7.93 14.68 13.41
CA ARG A 124 8.64 15.06 14.65
C ARG A 124 10.10 14.62 14.63
N SER A 125 10.37 13.49 14.01
CA SER A 125 11.70 12.93 13.78
C SER A 125 11.62 12.03 12.55
N GLN A 126 12.77 11.60 12.02
CA GLN A 126 12.79 10.60 10.94
C GLN A 126 11.93 9.38 11.33
N GLY A 127 10.92 9.10 10.51
CA GLY A 127 10.00 7.98 10.67
C GLY A 127 8.88 8.14 11.71
N ILE A 128 8.74 9.26 12.43
CA ILE A 128 7.60 9.47 13.36
C ILE A 128 6.69 10.57 12.83
N HIS A 129 5.52 10.18 12.34
CA HIS A 129 4.54 11.06 11.71
C HIS A 129 3.37 11.27 12.66
N HIS A 130 3.12 12.52 13.02
CA HIS A 130 1.88 12.92 13.66
C HIS A 130 0.93 13.36 12.55
N ILE A 131 -0.23 12.73 12.49
CA ILE A 131 -1.20 12.97 11.43
C ILE A 131 -2.57 13.27 12.02
N LYS A 132 -3.30 14.09 11.29
CA LYS A 132 -4.74 14.31 11.43
C LYS A 132 -5.35 14.13 10.07
N GLY A 133 -6.31 13.21 9.97
CA GLY A 133 -7.05 12.95 8.76
C GLY A 133 -8.55 13.11 8.98
N GLN A 134 -9.28 13.41 7.91
CA GLN A 134 -10.73 13.47 7.90
C GLN A 134 -11.28 12.56 6.82
N ASN A 135 -12.27 11.73 7.18
CA ASN A 135 -12.90 10.83 6.21
C ASN A 135 -14.07 11.47 5.46
N GLN A 136 -14.64 10.73 4.51
CA GLN A 136 -15.76 11.17 3.67
C GLN A 136 -17.04 11.52 4.46
N ASN A 137 -17.15 11.07 5.71
CA ASN A 137 -18.29 11.35 6.61
C ASN A 137 -17.99 12.52 7.58
N GLY A 138 -16.83 13.18 7.44
CA GLY A 138 -16.42 14.28 8.29
C GLY A 138 -15.76 13.86 9.62
N VAL A 139 -15.63 12.56 9.88
CA VAL A 139 -15.00 12.01 11.10
C VAL A 139 -13.50 12.29 11.06
N ILE A 140 -12.98 12.83 12.15
CA ILE A 140 -11.55 13.12 12.30
C ILE A 140 -10.87 11.95 13.00
N ALA A 141 -9.77 11.46 12.44
CA ALA A 141 -8.82 10.57 13.12
C ALA A 141 -7.48 11.29 13.29
N SER A 142 -6.89 11.18 14.48
CA SER A 142 -5.58 11.80 14.75
C SER A 142 -4.70 10.91 15.61
N GLY A 143 -3.39 11.02 15.43
CA GLY A 143 -2.43 10.27 16.23
C GLY A 143 -1.08 10.13 15.55
N THR A 144 -0.43 8.99 15.77
CA THR A 144 0.96 8.78 15.38
C THR A 144 1.10 7.50 14.56
N ILE A 145 1.90 7.58 13.49
CA ILE A 145 2.47 6.43 12.80
C ILE A 145 3.99 6.49 12.92
N ASP A 146 4.57 5.42 13.43
CA ASP A 146 5.99 5.26 13.70
C ASP A 146 6.57 4.18 12.78
N PHE A 147 7.20 4.65 11.70
CA PHE A 147 7.88 3.88 10.67
C PHE A 147 9.35 3.57 11.01
N ARG A 148 9.85 3.93 12.21
CA ARG A 148 11.26 3.63 12.60
C ARG A 148 11.57 2.14 12.53
N ASN A 149 10.58 1.29 12.81
CA ASN A 149 10.63 -0.12 12.43
C ASN A 149 9.89 -0.34 11.11
N GLN A 150 10.65 -0.45 10.02
CA GLN A 150 10.12 -0.58 8.67
C GLN A 150 9.41 -1.92 8.41
N ILE A 151 9.70 -2.95 9.20
CA ILE A 151 9.10 -4.29 9.08
C ILE A 151 7.83 -4.39 9.94
N LYS A 152 7.74 -3.58 11.00
CA LYS A 152 6.61 -3.58 11.92
C LYS A 152 6.36 -2.16 12.42
N PRO A 153 5.81 -1.28 11.56
CA PRO A 153 5.49 0.08 11.92
C PRO A 153 4.45 0.08 13.03
N LYS A 154 4.55 1.04 13.95
CA LYS A 154 3.58 1.18 15.03
C LYS A 154 2.57 2.24 14.68
N ILE A 155 1.30 1.99 14.97
CA ILE A 155 0.22 2.93 14.71
C ILE A 155 -0.67 3.07 15.93
N THR A 156 -1.02 4.31 16.23
CA THR A 156 -2.07 4.66 17.20
C THR A 156 -2.80 5.87 16.66
N LEU A 157 -4.05 5.70 16.23
CA LEU A 157 -4.96 6.79 15.86
C LEU A 157 -6.20 6.73 16.74
N ILE A 158 -6.78 7.88 17.02
CA ILE A 158 -8.02 8.03 17.77
C ILE A 158 -8.97 8.86 16.93
N THR A 159 -10.18 8.33 16.69
CA THR A 159 -11.26 9.07 16.06
C THR A 159 -11.93 10.00 17.07
N ASP A 160 -12.51 11.10 16.62
CA ASP A 160 -13.39 11.96 17.45
C ASP A 160 -14.54 11.20 18.13
N GLY A 161 -15.04 10.12 17.52
CA GLY A 161 -16.02 9.19 18.11
C GLY A 161 -15.45 8.21 19.15
N GLY A 162 -14.19 8.35 19.57
CA GLY A 162 -13.56 7.53 20.61
C GLY A 162 -13.08 6.13 20.16
N THR A 163 -13.15 5.81 18.86
CA THR A 163 -12.56 4.58 18.32
C THR A 163 -11.05 4.71 18.27
N VAL A 164 -10.35 3.73 18.84
CA VAL A 164 -8.90 3.60 18.81
C VAL A 164 -8.51 2.64 17.71
N ILE A 165 -7.59 3.06 16.83
CA ILE A 165 -7.04 2.27 15.74
C ILE A 165 -5.56 2.00 16.05
N THR A 166 -5.20 0.74 16.24
CA THR A 166 -3.83 0.33 16.57
C THR A 166 -3.40 -0.84 15.72
N ASN A 167 -2.12 -1.23 15.80
CA ASN A 167 -1.68 -2.53 15.27
C ASN A 167 -2.55 -3.66 15.81
N ILE A 168 -2.74 -4.69 15.00
CA ILE A 168 -3.49 -5.88 15.39
C ILE A 168 -2.87 -6.56 16.62
N SER A 169 -3.68 -6.90 17.61
CA SER A 169 -3.25 -7.64 18.80
C SER A 169 -3.40 -9.15 18.63
N MET A 170 -2.97 -9.93 19.62
CA MET A 170 -3.24 -11.37 19.67
C MET A 170 -4.73 -11.70 19.68
N GLU A 171 -5.57 -10.84 20.26
CA GLU A 171 -7.03 -10.99 20.22
C GLU A 171 -7.54 -10.77 18.79
N GLY A 172 -7.09 -9.69 18.14
CA GLY A 172 -7.40 -9.39 16.74
C GLY A 172 -6.96 -10.51 15.80
N LEU A 173 -5.77 -11.10 15.99
CA LEU A 173 -5.29 -12.23 15.20
C LEU A 173 -6.15 -13.48 15.38
N LYS A 174 -6.61 -13.78 16.61
CA LYS A 174 -7.56 -14.88 16.86
C LYS A 174 -8.90 -14.61 16.18
N TRP A 175 -9.36 -13.36 16.19
CA TRP A 175 -10.57 -12.96 15.48
C TRP A 175 -10.40 -13.14 13.96
N LYS A 176 -9.30 -12.65 13.37
CA LYS A 176 -8.95 -12.78 11.95
C LYS A 176 -8.98 -14.24 11.52
N LYS A 177 -8.27 -15.11 12.24
CA LYS A 177 -8.22 -16.57 11.95
C LYS A 177 -9.60 -17.23 12.00
N LYS A 178 -10.50 -16.74 12.84
CA LYS A 178 -11.84 -17.30 13.01
C LYS A 178 -12.82 -16.87 11.92
N TYR A 179 -12.76 -15.60 11.49
CA TYR A 179 -13.82 -15.00 10.67
C TYR A 179 -13.38 -14.65 9.24
N ILE A 180 -12.10 -14.38 9.02
CA ILE A 180 -11.52 -13.98 7.71
C ILE A 180 -10.13 -14.63 7.51
N PRO A 181 -10.01 -15.97 7.59
CA PRO A 181 -8.73 -16.66 7.60
C PRO A 181 -7.86 -16.37 6.37
N ASP A 182 -8.50 -16.21 5.21
CA ASP A 182 -7.83 -16.09 3.90
C ASP A 182 -7.52 -14.65 3.48
N ILE A 183 -7.90 -13.66 4.29
CA ILE A 183 -7.64 -12.24 3.98
C ILE A 183 -6.25 -11.85 4.51
N ILE A 184 -5.45 -11.19 3.67
CA ILE A 184 -4.17 -10.60 4.04
C ILE A 184 -4.43 -9.17 4.53
N LEU A 185 -4.09 -8.87 5.79
CA LEU A 185 -4.31 -7.55 6.38
C LEU A 185 -3.09 -6.61 6.32
N GLY A 186 -1.95 -7.12 5.84
CA GLY A 186 -0.67 -6.42 5.88
C GLY A 186 0.24 -6.97 6.98
N GLN A 187 1.09 -6.11 7.54
CA GLN A 187 2.04 -6.53 8.56
C GLN A 187 1.39 -6.69 9.94
N GLU A 188 1.45 -7.92 10.47
CA GLU A 188 0.89 -8.38 11.75
C GLU A 188 1.89 -8.29 12.93
#